data_AF-A0A098RYX3-F1
#
_entry.id   AF-A0A098RYX3-F1
#
_cell.length_a   1.000
_cell.length_b   1.000
_cell.length_c   1.000
_cell.angle_alpha   90.00
_cell.angle_beta   90.00
_cell.angle_gamma   90.00
#
_symmetry.space_group_name_H-M   'P 1'
#
loop_
_entity.id
_entity.type
_entity.pdbx_description
1 polymer ?
#
loop_
_entity_poly.entity_id
_entity_poly.type
_entity_poly.pdbx_seq_one_letter_code
_entity_poly.pdbx_strand_id
1 'polypeptide(L)'
;MKKIGYLLFVICVLTVIGCGNRFLREIDTSYPTQFDLGQFSLLGETRTQLAYHDRESVFFVDENSASASFEIIHAEAPGLDSINVFVDNIYDDSTGVRTAYVSQYLDDTLRSAALNLEFIVRLRARPNLANPGSRDVGDWVEVWSKTPGETSFRKTFETVFNQRSWPRDELTPPVEEITLFNRIFQEVWMHQVASGPGEVWFNRQYGIVSFTDGSGRQWRFQNLE
;
A
#
# COMPACT_ATOMS: atom_id res chain seq x y z
N MET A 1 40.33 8.85 -38.41
CA MET A 1 39.02 8.37 -37.90
C MET A 1 39.15 7.67 -36.54
N LYS A 2 39.64 8.36 -35.48
CA LYS A 2 39.72 7.80 -34.10
C LYS A 2 39.13 8.71 -33.01
N LYS A 3 38.79 9.96 -33.33
CA LYS A 3 38.25 10.94 -32.36
C LYS A 3 36.74 10.93 -32.21
N ILE A 4 36.00 10.36 -33.17
CA ILE A 4 34.52 10.31 -33.15
C ILE A 4 34.01 9.18 -32.23
N GLY A 5 34.77 8.08 -32.08
CA GLY A 5 34.40 6.97 -31.20
C GLY A 5 34.43 7.32 -29.70
N TYR A 6 35.32 8.21 -29.28
CA TYR A 6 35.38 8.66 -27.87
C TYR A 6 34.20 9.54 -27.49
N LEU A 7 33.69 10.36 -28.42
CA LEU A 7 32.55 11.23 -28.15
C LEU A 7 31.25 10.41 -27.96
N LEU A 8 31.06 9.37 -28.77
CA LEU A 8 29.92 8.45 -28.64
C LEU A 8 29.97 7.61 -27.35
N PHE A 9 31.17 7.19 -26.92
CA PHE A 9 31.33 6.44 -25.67
C PHE A 9 31.05 7.32 -24.43
N VAL A 10 31.47 8.59 -24.43
CA VAL A 10 31.20 9.52 -23.33
C VAL A 10 29.71 9.87 -23.25
N ILE A 11 29.01 10.03 -24.38
CA ILE A 11 27.57 10.28 -24.39
C ILE A 11 26.80 9.04 -23.89
N CYS A 12 27.20 7.81 -24.25
CA CYS A 12 26.59 6.60 -23.72
C CYS A 12 26.78 6.45 -22.19
N VAL A 13 27.98 6.75 -21.66
CA VAL A 13 28.23 6.68 -20.20
C VAL A 13 27.42 7.74 -19.45
N LEU A 14 27.24 8.95 -20.01
CA LEU A 14 26.41 9.99 -19.40
C LEU A 14 24.91 9.65 -19.43
N THR A 15 24.42 8.94 -20.45
CA THR A 15 23.02 8.47 -20.48
C THR A 15 22.74 7.32 -19.51
N VAL A 16 23.73 6.49 -19.17
CA VAL A 16 23.54 5.39 -18.20
C VAL A 16 23.54 5.91 -16.76
N ILE A 17 24.20 7.03 -16.48
CA ILE A 17 24.21 7.66 -15.14
C ILE A 17 22.97 8.55 -14.91
N GLY A 18 22.28 8.97 -15.98
CA GLY A 18 21.08 9.82 -15.91
C GLY A 18 19.76 9.11 -15.61
N CYS A 19 19.74 7.78 -15.50
CA CYS A 19 18.54 6.97 -15.20
C CYS A 19 18.69 6.18 -13.90
N GLY A 20 19.16 6.83 -12.84
CA GLY A 20 19.13 6.31 -11.47
C GLY A 20 18.42 7.29 -10.56
N ASN A 21 17.37 6.82 -9.88
CA ASN A 21 16.67 7.46 -8.76
C ASN A 21 15.54 8.44 -9.10
N ARG A 22 14.46 7.91 -9.70
CA ARG A 22 13.13 8.28 -9.20
C ARG A 22 12.97 7.56 -7.85
N PHE A 23 12.71 8.30 -6.77
CA PHE A 23 12.50 7.86 -5.37
C PHE A 23 13.68 7.86 -4.37
N LEU A 24 14.74 8.65 -4.58
CA LEU A 24 15.44 9.19 -3.40
C LEU A 24 14.82 10.55 -3.08
N ARG A 25 13.79 10.54 -2.23
CA ARG A 25 13.41 11.75 -1.49
C ARG A 25 14.68 12.15 -0.74
N GLU A 26 15.29 13.30 -1.09
CA GLU A 26 16.39 13.87 -0.31
C GLU A 26 15.89 13.93 1.14
N ILE A 27 16.46 13.06 1.98
CA ILE A 27 16.17 13.08 3.40
C ILE A 27 16.92 14.29 3.92
N ASP A 28 16.22 15.30 4.40
CA ASP A 28 16.85 16.42 5.08
C ASP A 28 17.68 15.88 6.25
N THR A 29 19.01 15.88 6.08
CA THR A 29 19.97 15.39 7.07
C THR A 29 20.31 16.44 8.13
N SER A 30 19.71 17.64 8.06
CA SER A 30 20.00 18.71 9.02
C SER A 30 19.49 18.40 10.44
N TYR A 31 18.57 17.44 10.59
CA TYR A 31 18.06 16.97 11.88
C TYR A 31 18.53 15.54 12.18
N PRO A 32 19.27 15.29 13.28
CA PRO A 32 19.71 13.96 13.65
C PRO A 32 18.52 13.05 14.02
N THR A 33 18.62 11.76 13.69
CA THR A 33 17.66 10.75 14.18
C THR A 33 17.72 10.71 15.71
N GLN A 34 16.58 10.97 16.36
CA GLN A 34 16.48 10.93 17.82
C GLN A 34 16.08 9.55 18.32
N PHE A 35 15.22 8.85 17.57
CA PHE A 35 14.80 7.48 17.88
C PHE A 35 15.04 6.56 16.67
N ASP A 36 15.88 5.56 16.86
CA ASP A 36 15.99 4.41 15.96
C ASP A 36 15.21 3.25 16.57
N LEU A 37 14.08 2.91 15.95
CA LEU A 37 13.22 1.84 16.43
C LEU A 37 13.67 0.45 15.94
N GLY A 38 14.69 0.40 15.07
CA GLY A 38 15.20 -0.82 14.46
C GLY A 38 14.25 -1.38 13.38
N GLN A 39 14.23 -2.71 13.27
CA GLN A 39 13.50 -3.41 12.22
C GLN A 39 12.21 -4.06 12.74
N PHE A 40 11.14 -3.94 11.95
CA PHE A 40 9.86 -4.59 12.16
C PHE A 40 9.57 -5.56 11.01
N SER A 41 9.40 -6.84 11.36
CA SER A 41 9.00 -7.88 10.41
C SER A 41 7.51 -8.18 10.55
N LEU A 42 6.88 -8.60 9.46
CA LEU A 42 5.50 -9.09 9.45
C LEU A 42 5.41 -10.39 10.25
N LEU A 43 4.28 -10.62 10.92
CA LEU A 43 4.04 -11.91 11.55
C LEU A 43 3.83 -13.00 10.49
N GLY A 44 4.26 -14.22 10.81
CA GLY A 44 4.10 -15.38 9.93
C GLY A 44 2.64 -15.62 9.54
N GLU A 45 1.75 -15.58 10.53
CA GLU A 45 0.30 -15.76 10.37
C GLU A 45 -0.35 -14.69 9.50
N THR A 46 0.11 -13.44 9.59
CA THR A 46 -0.46 -12.33 8.82
C THR A 46 -0.18 -12.50 7.33
N ARG A 47 1.00 -13.01 6.97
CA ARG A 47 1.37 -13.27 5.58
C ARG A 47 0.49 -14.31 4.89
N THR A 48 -0.08 -15.25 5.64
CA THR A 48 -0.92 -16.34 5.12
C THR A 48 -2.42 -16.05 5.21
N GLN A 49 -2.82 -14.98 5.91
CA GLN A 49 -4.22 -14.63 6.14
C GLN A 49 -4.79 -13.65 5.11
N LEU A 50 -3.96 -13.08 4.23
CA LEU A 50 -4.45 -12.22 3.16
C LEU A 50 -5.24 -13.06 2.15
N ALA A 51 -6.42 -12.59 1.74
CA ALA A 51 -7.33 -13.34 0.90
C ALA A 51 -6.73 -13.78 -0.46
N TYR A 52 -5.73 -13.06 -0.94
CA TYR A 52 -5.05 -13.32 -2.21
C TYR A 52 -3.95 -14.36 -2.11
N HIS A 53 -3.59 -14.80 -0.90
CA HIS A 53 -2.56 -15.81 -0.71
C HIS A 53 -2.91 -17.09 -1.48
N ASP A 54 -2.00 -17.53 -2.35
CA ASP A 54 -2.13 -18.70 -3.24
C ASP A 54 -3.32 -18.64 -4.23
N ARG A 55 -3.72 -17.43 -4.65
CA ARG A 55 -4.77 -17.22 -5.67
C ARG A 55 -4.20 -16.63 -6.93
N GLU A 56 -4.67 -17.10 -8.08
CA GLU A 56 -4.20 -16.61 -9.39
C GLU A 56 -5.05 -15.44 -9.88
N SER A 57 -6.33 -15.38 -9.49
CA SER A 57 -7.23 -14.32 -9.95
C SER A 57 -8.35 -13.97 -8.98
N VAL A 58 -8.88 -12.77 -9.16
CA VAL A 58 -10.07 -12.28 -8.47
C VAL A 58 -11.04 -11.66 -9.47
N PHE A 59 -12.33 -11.94 -9.29
CA PHE A 59 -13.39 -11.49 -10.16
C PHE A 59 -14.32 -10.52 -9.46
N PHE A 60 -14.70 -9.47 -10.18
CA PHE A 60 -15.67 -8.49 -9.75
C PHE A 60 -16.82 -8.42 -10.74
N VAL A 61 -17.99 -8.02 -10.24
CA VAL A 61 -19.18 -7.77 -11.05
C VAL A 61 -19.80 -6.43 -10.69
N ASP A 62 -20.33 -5.75 -11.68
CA ASP A 62 -21.07 -4.49 -11.50
C ASP A 62 -22.58 -4.70 -11.36
N GLU A 63 -23.35 -3.60 -11.23
CA GLU A 63 -24.80 -3.64 -11.07
C GLU A 63 -25.55 -4.28 -12.27
N ASN A 64 -24.93 -4.28 -13.46
CA ASN A 64 -25.48 -4.86 -14.69
C ASN A 64 -24.96 -6.28 -14.95
N SER A 65 -24.28 -6.90 -13.96
CA SER A 65 -23.69 -8.24 -14.07
C SER A 65 -22.59 -8.36 -15.13
N ALA A 66 -22.00 -7.25 -15.58
CA ALA A 66 -20.75 -7.34 -16.32
C ALA A 66 -19.62 -7.74 -15.36
N SER A 67 -18.71 -8.57 -15.83
CA SER A 67 -17.62 -9.11 -15.02
C SER A 67 -16.27 -8.58 -15.49
N ALA A 68 -15.39 -8.32 -14.53
CA ALA A 68 -13.99 -8.00 -14.75
C ALA A 68 -13.12 -8.95 -13.93
N SER A 69 -12.13 -9.55 -14.58
CA SER A 69 -11.10 -10.33 -13.94
C SER A 69 -9.87 -9.47 -13.65
N PHE A 70 -9.20 -9.80 -12.55
CA PHE A 70 -7.88 -9.28 -12.21
C PHE A 70 -6.95 -10.47 -12.01
N GLU A 71 -5.84 -10.46 -12.75
CA GLU A 71 -4.70 -11.34 -12.49
C GLU A 71 -4.04 -10.92 -11.18
N ILE A 72 -3.68 -11.89 -10.34
CA ILE A 72 -2.94 -11.66 -9.10
C ILE A 72 -1.47 -11.99 -9.34
N ILE A 73 -0.62 -10.98 -9.13
CA ILE A 73 0.83 -11.09 -9.27
C ILE A 73 1.44 -10.96 -7.87
N HIS A 74 1.93 -12.08 -7.35
CA HIS A 74 2.57 -12.13 -6.03
C HIS A 74 4.00 -11.61 -6.05
N ALA A 75 4.40 -10.90 -5.00
CA ALA A 75 5.81 -10.69 -4.72
C ALA A 75 6.49 -12.02 -4.32
N GLU A 76 7.62 -12.34 -4.95
CA GLU A 76 8.38 -13.57 -4.65
C GLU A 76 8.90 -13.63 -3.20
N ALA A 77 9.20 -12.46 -2.62
CA ALA A 77 9.67 -12.33 -1.26
C ALA A 77 9.20 -10.99 -0.65
N PRO A 78 9.03 -10.93 0.69
CA PRO A 78 8.79 -9.66 1.36
C PRO A 78 9.93 -8.67 1.12
N GLY A 79 9.58 -7.42 0.78
CA GLY A 79 10.52 -6.33 0.66
C GLY A 79 10.85 -5.67 2.00
N LEU A 80 11.85 -4.79 2.00
CA LEU A 80 12.22 -3.95 3.14
C LEU A 80 12.23 -2.48 2.72
N ASP A 81 11.48 -1.65 3.44
CA ASP A 81 11.52 -0.19 3.31
C ASP A 81 12.30 0.41 4.49
N SER A 82 13.35 1.18 4.21
CA SER A 82 14.00 2.04 5.21
C SER A 82 13.27 3.38 5.26
N ILE A 83 12.53 3.64 6.34
CA ILE A 83 11.65 4.81 6.44
C ILE A 83 12.20 5.76 7.50
N ASN A 84 12.38 7.02 7.10
CA ASN A 84 12.66 8.14 7.99
C ASN A 84 11.40 9.01 8.06
N VAL A 85 10.77 9.08 9.23
CA VAL A 85 9.60 9.94 9.44
C VAL A 85 9.98 11.07 10.38
N PHE A 86 9.72 12.29 9.92
CA PHE A 86 9.74 13.48 10.76
C PHE A 86 8.33 13.66 11.32
N VAL A 87 8.21 13.61 12.64
CA VAL A 87 6.95 13.89 13.33
C VAL A 87 7.14 15.26 13.98
N ASP A 88 6.39 16.26 13.51
CA ASP A 88 6.35 17.57 14.16
C ASP A 88 5.83 17.38 15.59
N ASN A 89 6.58 17.85 16.58
CA ASN A 89 6.12 17.85 17.95
C ASN A 89 4.93 18.81 18.07
N ILE A 90 3.81 18.30 18.58
CA ILE A 90 2.60 19.08 18.87
C ILE A 90 2.82 20.03 20.07
N TYR A 91 3.93 19.88 20.79
CA TYR A 91 4.30 20.70 21.95
C TYR A 91 5.31 21.79 21.57
N ASP A 92 4.77 22.98 21.27
CA ASP A 92 5.25 24.39 21.35
C ASP A 92 6.73 24.78 21.08
N ASP A 93 7.63 23.82 20.85
CA ASP A 93 9.02 24.07 20.49
C ASP A 93 9.24 23.43 19.11
N SER A 94 9.59 24.26 18.13
CA SER A 94 9.87 23.96 16.71
C SER A 94 10.93 22.86 16.42
N THR A 95 11.25 22.00 17.37
CA THR A 95 12.11 20.83 17.22
C THR A 95 11.25 19.58 17.05
N GLY A 96 10.89 19.24 15.80
CA GLY A 96 10.27 17.96 15.49
C GLY A 96 11.20 16.79 15.82
N VAL A 97 10.60 15.62 16.06
CA VAL A 97 11.34 14.38 16.39
C VAL A 97 11.52 13.55 15.13
N ARG A 98 12.77 13.23 14.80
CA ARG A 98 13.08 12.30 13.71
C ARG A 98 13.16 10.87 14.23
N THR A 99 12.25 10.03 13.71
CA THR A 99 12.21 8.59 14.00
C THR A 99 12.59 7.79 12.74
N ALA A 100 13.52 6.85 12.90
CA ALA A 100 13.96 5.96 11.83
C ALA A 100 13.58 4.50 12.16
N TYR A 101 13.16 3.74 11.15
CA TYR A 101 12.89 2.32 11.26
C TYR A 101 12.98 1.63 9.90
N VAL A 102 13.16 0.30 9.94
CA VAL A 102 13.03 -0.56 8.76
C VAL A 102 11.75 -1.37 8.89
N SER A 103 10.92 -1.36 7.86
CA SER A 103 9.65 -2.06 7.83
C SER A 103 9.63 -3.11 6.73
N GLN A 104 9.27 -4.34 7.08
CA GLN A 104 8.98 -5.38 6.10
C GLN A 104 7.58 -5.18 5.52
N TYR A 105 7.47 -5.36 4.21
CA TYR A 105 6.21 -5.35 3.49
C TYR A 105 6.09 -6.55 2.53
N LEU A 106 4.88 -6.90 2.16
CA LEU A 106 4.56 -7.90 1.15
C LEU A 106 3.44 -7.34 0.25
N ASP A 107 3.65 -7.40 -1.06
CA ASP A 107 2.72 -6.85 -2.04
C ASP A 107 2.11 -7.97 -2.89
N ASP A 108 0.80 -7.89 -3.07
CA ASP A 108 0.08 -8.56 -4.15
C ASP A 108 -0.45 -7.51 -5.12
N THR A 109 -0.14 -7.66 -6.40
CA THR A 109 -0.65 -6.74 -7.45
C THR A 109 -1.83 -7.38 -8.16
N LEU A 110 -2.98 -6.71 -8.13
CA LEU A 110 -4.17 -7.09 -8.89
C LEU A 110 -4.21 -6.27 -10.18
N ARG A 111 -4.21 -6.90 -11.36
CA ARG A 111 -4.21 -6.21 -12.65
C ARG A 111 -5.37 -6.63 -13.52
N SER A 112 -6.18 -5.67 -13.97
CA SER A 112 -7.21 -5.89 -14.98
C SER A 112 -6.88 -5.16 -16.27
N ALA A 113 -6.64 -5.93 -17.34
CA ALA A 113 -6.50 -5.38 -18.69
C ALA A 113 -7.82 -4.80 -19.22
N ALA A 114 -8.96 -5.41 -18.87
CA ALA A 114 -10.28 -5.00 -19.33
C ALA A 114 -10.67 -3.61 -18.80
N LEU A 115 -10.31 -3.31 -17.54
CA LEU A 115 -10.58 -2.02 -16.90
C LEU A 115 -9.40 -1.05 -16.97
N ASN A 116 -8.22 -1.51 -17.44
CA ASN A 116 -6.96 -0.78 -17.37
C ASN A 116 -6.72 -0.20 -15.95
N LEU A 117 -6.94 -1.05 -14.95
CA LEU A 117 -6.92 -0.74 -13.53
C LEU A 117 -5.96 -1.69 -12.81
N GLU A 118 -5.11 -1.14 -11.96
CA GLU A 118 -4.20 -1.89 -11.11
C GLU A 118 -4.44 -1.55 -9.64
N PHE A 119 -4.37 -2.56 -8.78
CA PHE A 119 -4.28 -2.40 -7.33
C PHE A 119 -2.98 -3.02 -6.81
N ILE A 120 -2.35 -2.39 -5.83
CA ILE A 120 -1.37 -3.04 -4.96
C ILE A 120 -2.04 -3.20 -3.60
N VAL A 121 -2.14 -4.44 -3.15
CA VAL A 121 -2.57 -4.81 -1.80
C VAL A 121 -1.32 -5.12 -1.01
N ARG A 122 -0.96 -4.21 -0.11
CA ARG A 122 0.28 -4.26 0.65
C ARG A 122 0.00 -4.62 2.10
N LEU A 123 0.64 -5.66 2.60
CA LEU A 123 0.81 -5.88 4.03
C LEU A 123 2.11 -5.25 4.50
N ARG A 124 2.09 -4.47 5.59
CA ARG A 124 3.27 -3.80 6.13
C ARG A 124 3.30 -3.79 7.65
N ALA A 125 4.44 -4.09 8.25
CA ALA A 125 4.65 -3.92 9.69
C ALA A 125 4.92 -2.44 10.01
N ARG A 126 3.96 -1.73 10.60
CA ARG A 126 4.02 -0.28 10.84
C ARG A 126 4.14 0.01 12.34
N PRO A 127 5.15 0.79 12.77
CA PRO A 127 5.23 1.25 14.15
C PRO A 127 4.24 2.38 14.45
N ASN A 128 3.82 2.50 15.70
CA ASN A 128 3.01 3.62 16.18
C ASN A 128 3.90 4.85 16.35
N LEU A 129 3.72 5.81 15.45
CA LEU A 129 4.49 7.06 15.43
C LEU A 129 3.83 8.19 16.24
N ALA A 130 2.64 7.97 16.80
CA ALA A 130 1.96 8.96 17.64
C ALA A 130 2.71 9.19 18.96
N ASN A 131 3.42 8.17 19.46
CA ASN A 131 4.23 8.23 20.68
C ASN A 131 5.72 8.07 20.33
N PRO A 132 6.50 9.18 20.27
CA PRO A 132 7.92 9.13 19.92
C PRO A 132 8.71 8.14 20.79
N GLY A 133 9.52 7.29 20.14
CA GLY A 133 10.31 6.26 20.81
C GLY A 133 9.55 4.97 21.19
N SER A 134 8.22 4.92 21.02
CA SER A 134 7.48 3.68 21.18
C SER A 134 7.87 2.66 20.12
N ARG A 135 7.90 1.39 20.52
CA ARG A 135 8.06 0.24 19.63
C ARG A 135 6.76 -0.52 19.39
N ASP A 136 5.63 0.09 19.76
CA ASP A 136 4.32 -0.46 19.41
C ASP A 136 4.22 -0.58 17.90
N VAL A 137 3.67 -1.70 17.44
CA VAL A 137 3.63 -2.05 16.03
C VAL A 137 2.33 -2.78 15.75
N GLY A 138 1.82 -2.64 14.53
CA GLY A 138 0.76 -3.44 13.98
C GLY A 138 1.13 -3.88 12.57
N ASP A 139 0.51 -4.94 12.07
CA ASP A 139 0.58 -5.27 10.65
C ASP A 139 -0.66 -4.64 9.98
N TRP A 140 -0.39 -3.77 9.02
CA TRP A 140 -1.40 -2.98 8.32
C TRP A 140 -1.61 -3.54 6.92
N VAL A 141 -2.85 -3.46 6.46
CA VAL A 141 -3.14 -3.63 5.04
C VAL A 141 -3.38 -2.25 4.43
N GLU A 142 -2.75 -2.01 3.28
CA GLU A 142 -2.89 -0.81 2.47
C GLU A 142 -3.36 -1.24 1.07
N VAL A 143 -4.30 -0.52 0.48
CA VAL A 143 -4.64 -0.67 -0.93
C VAL A 143 -4.24 0.61 -1.65
N TRP A 144 -3.47 0.42 -2.71
CA TRP A 144 -3.06 1.48 -3.61
C TRP A 144 -3.66 1.21 -4.97
N SER A 145 -4.31 2.19 -5.59
CA SER A 145 -4.88 2.05 -6.93
C SER A 145 -4.10 2.87 -7.94
N LYS A 146 -4.17 2.45 -9.19
CA LYS A 146 -3.71 3.20 -10.35
C LYS A 146 -4.73 3.05 -11.46
N THR A 147 -5.40 4.15 -11.76
CA THR A 147 -6.48 4.22 -12.75
C THR A 147 -5.95 4.56 -14.15
N PRO A 148 -6.76 4.39 -15.22
CA PRO A 148 -6.34 4.75 -16.58
C PRO A 148 -5.84 6.20 -16.67
N GLY A 149 -4.61 6.38 -17.17
CA GLY A 149 -4.00 7.69 -17.36
C GLY A 149 -3.19 8.20 -16.15
N GLU A 150 -3.18 7.49 -15.02
CA GLU A 150 -2.31 7.82 -13.89
C GLU A 150 -0.89 7.26 -14.06
N THR A 151 0.10 8.06 -13.67
CA THR A 151 1.53 7.70 -13.77
C THR A 151 2.08 7.07 -12.49
N SER A 152 1.31 7.10 -11.39
CA SER A 152 1.72 6.61 -10.08
C SER A 152 0.54 6.03 -9.31
N PHE A 153 0.81 5.02 -8.49
CA PHE A 153 -0.16 4.50 -7.53
C PHE A 153 -0.51 5.53 -6.45
N ARG A 154 -1.77 5.54 -6.02
CA ARG A 154 -2.27 6.37 -4.91
C ARG A 154 -2.92 5.48 -3.86
N LYS A 155 -2.63 5.72 -2.59
CA LYS A 155 -3.25 4.99 -1.48
C LYS A 155 -4.73 5.37 -1.40
N THR A 156 -5.61 4.38 -1.47
CA THR A 156 -7.07 4.56 -1.41
C THR A 156 -7.65 4.05 -0.10
N PHE A 157 -6.99 3.09 0.52
CA PHE A 157 -7.46 2.46 1.75
C PHE A 157 -6.28 2.04 2.62
N GLU A 158 -6.47 2.12 3.93
CA GLU A 158 -5.59 1.47 4.91
C GLU A 158 -6.38 1.07 6.16
N THR A 159 -6.01 -0.04 6.78
CA THR A 159 -6.51 -0.43 8.10
C THR A 159 -5.53 -1.36 8.81
N VAL A 160 -5.70 -1.51 10.12
CA VAL A 160 -4.96 -2.49 10.93
C VAL A 160 -5.50 -3.89 10.64
N PHE A 161 -4.63 -4.76 10.13
CA PHE A 161 -4.94 -6.15 9.82
C PHE A 161 -4.62 -7.07 11.01
N ASN A 162 -3.46 -6.88 11.65
CA ASN A 162 -3.12 -7.52 12.92
C ASN A 162 -2.64 -6.44 13.91
N GLN A 163 -3.36 -6.30 15.02
CA GLN A 163 -3.09 -5.25 16.00
C GLN A 163 -1.70 -5.39 16.64
N ARG A 164 -1.23 -6.62 16.91
CA ARG A 164 -0.01 -6.87 17.69
C ARG A 164 0.02 -6.04 18.98
N SER A 165 0.97 -5.11 19.13
CA SER A 165 1.08 -4.22 20.31
C SER A 165 0.47 -2.83 20.10
N TRP A 166 -0.13 -2.55 18.94
CA TRP A 166 -0.80 -1.27 18.68
C TRP A 166 -1.94 -1.01 19.69
N PRO A 167 -2.12 0.20 20.23
CA PRO A 167 -3.23 0.51 21.16
C PRO A 167 -4.63 0.30 20.55
N ARG A 168 -5.55 -0.36 21.28
CA ARG A 168 -6.89 -0.72 20.75
C ARG A 168 -7.79 0.47 20.49
N ASP A 169 -7.69 1.45 21.37
CA ASP A 169 -8.49 2.68 21.39
C ASP A 169 -8.24 3.58 20.18
N GLU A 170 -7.14 3.34 19.44
CA GLU A 170 -6.80 4.07 18.20
C GLU A 170 -7.37 3.41 16.93
N LEU A 171 -8.11 2.29 17.04
CA LEU A 171 -8.57 1.52 15.88
C LEU A 171 -10.03 1.81 15.51
N THR A 172 -10.29 2.08 14.24
CA THR A 172 -11.65 2.11 13.70
C THR A 172 -12.18 0.68 13.54
N PRO A 173 -13.29 0.31 14.20
CA PRO A 173 -13.88 -1.01 14.03
C PRO A 173 -14.47 -1.18 12.62
N PRO A 174 -14.52 -2.41 12.08
CA PRO A 174 -15.23 -2.66 10.84
C PRO A 174 -16.74 -2.46 10.99
N VAL A 175 -17.41 -2.19 9.88
CA VAL A 175 -18.87 -2.31 9.78
C VAL A 175 -19.22 -3.79 9.85
N GLU A 176 -20.11 -4.17 10.76
CA GLU A 176 -20.46 -5.58 11.00
C GLU A 176 -21.01 -6.25 9.74
N GLU A 177 -21.89 -5.57 9.02
CA GLU A 177 -22.55 -6.10 7.84
C GLU A 177 -22.87 -5.00 6.83
N ILE A 178 -22.67 -5.32 5.55
CA ILE A 178 -23.09 -4.48 4.42
C ILE A 178 -23.72 -5.37 3.33
N THR A 179 -24.62 -4.79 2.55
CA THR A 179 -25.16 -5.43 1.34
C THR A 179 -24.72 -4.68 0.10
N LEU A 180 -24.10 -5.38 -0.84
CA LEU A 180 -23.69 -4.88 -2.15
C LEU A 180 -24.31 -5.77 -3.23
N PHE A 181 -25.07 -5.19 -4.16
CA PHE A 181 -25.72 -5.90 -5.27
C PHE A 181 -26.34 -7.26 -4.87
N ASN A 182 -27.12 -7.28 -3.78
CA ASN A 182 -27.78 -8.47 -3.21
C ASN A 182 -26.85 -9.54 -2.61
N ARG A 183 -25.59 -9.20 -2.29
CA ARG A 183 -24.68 -10.04 -1.51
C ARG A 183 -24.28 -9.36 -0.21
N ILE A 184 -24.30 -10.14 0.85
CA ILE A 184 -23.94 -9.71 2.19
C ILE A 184 -22.43 -9.94 2.40
N PHE A 185 -21.76 -8.94 2.97
CA PHE A 185 -20.38 -9.04 3.43
C PHE A 185 -20.30 -8.66 4.90
N GLN A 186 -19.49 -9.40 5.64
CA GLN A 186 -19.27 -9.18 7.07
C GLN A 186 -17.89 -8.56 7.33
N GLU A 187 -17.79 -7.86 8.46
CA GLU A 187 -16.55 -7.25 8.98
C GLU A 187 -15.82 -6.40 7.92
N VAL A 188 -16.51 -5.40 7.39
CA VAL A 188 -16.03 -4.58 6.29
C VAL A 188 -15.47 -3.26 6.78
N TRP A 189 -14.21 -2.99 6.47
CA TRP A 189 -13.58 -1.70 6.68
C TRP A 189 -13.81 -0.80 5.46
N MET A 190 -14.15 0.45 5.76
CA MET A 190 -14.22 1.54 4.80
C MET A 190 -13.42 2.69 5.40
N HIS A 191 -12.17 2.86 4.98
CA HIS A 191 -11.41 4.05 5.32
C HIS A 191 -11.05 4.79 4.04
N GLN A 192 -11.66 5.97 3.88
CA GLN A 192 -11.33 6.90 2.81
C GLN A 192 -10.07 7.65 3.19
N VAL A 193 -8.97 7.45 2.47
CA VAL A 193 -7.85 8.39 2.52
C VAL A 193 -8.40 9.75 2.09
N ALA A 194 -8.29 10.78 2.94
CA ALA A 194 -8.76 12.12 2.61
C ALA A 194 -8.15 12.52 1.25
N SER A 195 -9.00 12.69 0.22
CA SER A 195 -8.65 13.00 -1.19
C SER A 195 -8.13 11.87 -2.11
N GLY A 196 -8.26 10.59 -1.74
CA GLY A 196 -7.95 9.45 -2.63
C GLY A 196 -9.01 9.23 -3.72
N PRO A 197 -8.64 8.76 -4.93
CA PRO A 197 -9.61 8.41 -5.97
C PRO A 197 -10.30 7.08 -5.67
N GLY A 198 -11.64 7.10 -5.62
CA GLY A 198 -12.47 5.90 -5.50
C GLY A 198 -12.60 5.37 -4.07
N GLU A 199 -13.78 4.82 -3.76
CA GLU A 199 -14.04 4.14 -2.50
C GLU A 199 -13.64 2.68 -2.62
N VAL A 200 -12.76 2.19 -1.74
CA VAL A 200 -12.41 0.77 -1.61
C VAL A 200 -12.98 0.26 -0.31
N TRP A 201 -13.72 -0.83 -0.39
CA TRP A 201 -14.26 -1.54 0.76
C TRP A 201 -13.52 -2.87 0.88
N PHE A 202 -13.09 -3.21 2.09
CA PHE A 202 -12.18 -4.33 2.31
C PHE A 202 -12.65 -5.20 3.48
N ASN A 203 -12.48 -6.52 3.40
CA ASN A 203 -12.54 -7.40 4.56
C ASN A 203 -11.43 -8.45 4.53
N ARG A 204 -11.22 -9.14 5.64
CA ARG A 204 -10.14 -10.15 5.75
C ARG A 204 -10.38 -11.38 4.88
N GLN A 205 -11.66 -11.74 4.67
CA GLN A 205 -12.03 -12.98 4.00
C GLN A 205 -11.79 -12.94 2.49
N TYR A 206 -12.09 -11.81 1.84
CA TYR A 206 -12.07 -11.68 0.37
C TYR A 206 -11.13 -10.59 -0.12
N GLY A 207 -10.52 -9.82 0.78
CA GLY A 207 -9.75 -8.64 0.43
C GLY A 207 -10.67 -7.49 0.04
N ILE A 208 -10.42 -6.87 -1.12
CA ILE A 208 -11.32 -5.87 -1.71
C ILE A 208 -12.67 -6.52 -2.00
N VAL A 209 -13.72 -6.10 -1.28
CA VAL A 209 -15.11 -6.55 -1.48
C VAL A 209 -15.89 -5.63 -2.40
N SER A 210 -15.46 -4.36 -2.51
CA SER A 210 -16.04 -3.38 -3.43
C SER A 210 -15.02 -2.32 -3.83
N PHE A 211 -15.13 -1.80 -5.05
CA PHE A 211 -14.45 -0.57 -5.43
C PHE A 211 -15.27 0.24 -6.44
N THR A 212 -14.99 1.54 -6.52
CA THR A 212 -15.50 2.42 -7.59
C THR A 212 -14.39 2.73 -8.59
N ASP A 213 -14.63 2.51 -9.88
CA ASP A 213 -13.66 2.80 -10.94
C ASP A 213 -13.62 4.29 -11.33
N GLY A 214 -12.71 4.65 -12.24
CA GLY A 214 -12.55 6.03 -12.73
C GLY A 214 -13.76 6.59 -13.50
N SER A 215 -14.72 5.74 -13.90
CA SER A 215 -15.98 6.15 -14.53
C SER A 215 -17.11 6.37 -13.51
N GLY A 216 -16.86 6.07 -12.23
CA GLY A 216 -17.86 6.12 -11.17
C GLY A 216 -18.69 4.84 -11.05
N ARG A 217 -18.34 3.78 -11.79
CA ARG A 217 -19.04 2.49 -11.71
C ARG A 217 -18.56 1.71 -10.50
N GLN A 218 -19.51 1.12 -9.77
CA GLN A 218 -19.20 0.29 -8.60
C GLN A 218 -19.08 -1.17 -9.00
N TRP A 219 -18.05 -1.83 -8.47
CA TRP A 219 -17.70 -3.22 -8.73
C TRP A 219 -17.67 -3.97 -7.40
N ARG A 220 -18.40 -5.09 -7.33
CA ARG A 220 -18.48 -5.96 -6.15
C ARG A 220 -17.71 -7.24 -6.39
N PHE A 221 -17.00 -7.71 -5.36
CA PHE A 221 -16.36 -9.02 -5.36
C PHE A 221 -17.32 -10.18 -5.68
N GLN A 222 -16.94 -11.06 -6.60
CA GLN A 222 -17.67 -12.25 -7.00
C GLN A 222 -17.01 -13.53 -6.49
N ASN A 223 -15.75 -13.79 -6.84
CA ASN A 223 -15.02 -14.98 -6.43
C ASN A 223 -13.49 -14.79 -6.54
N LEU A 224 -12.75 -15.69 -5.87
CA LEU A 224 -11.32 -15.91 -6.02
C LEU A 224 -11.12 -17.24 -6.75
N GLU A 225 -10.15 -17.30 -7.64
CA GLU A 225 -9.67 -18.55 -8.25
C GLU A 225 -8.21 -18.74 -7.91
#